data_AF-A0A7T8QTB1-F1
#
_entry.id   AF-A0A7T8QTB1-F1
#
_cell.length_a   1.000
_cell.length_b   1.000
_cell.length_c   1.000
_cell.angle_alpha   90.00
_cell.angle_beta   90.00
_cell.angle_gamma   90.00
#
_symmetry.space_group_name_H-M   'P 1'
#
loop_
_entity.id
_entity.type
_entity.pdbx_description
1 polymer ?
#
loop_
_entity_poly.entity_id
_entity_poly.type
_entity_poly.pdbx_seq_one_letter_code
_entity_poly.pdbx_strand_id
1 'polypeptide(L)'
;MSAAFSDPVNLQGLSHLTFPNESYSEFLSKKGGSSNAFTTSEHTNFHFEVPSDHFEESLKRFISYFESPVFRENAMNTELDIIESEHEKNRFNDVWRTNQ
;
A
#
# COMPACT_ATOMS: atom_id res chain seq x y z
N MET A 1 -6.71 -11.56 -1.61
CA MET A 1 -6.47 -10.11 -1.47
C MET A 1 -7.84 -9.45 -1.38
N SER A 2 -8.03 -8.60 -0.37
CA SER A 2 -9.26 -7.85 -0.11
C SER A 2 -9.28 -6.60 -0.96
N ALA A 3 -10.46 -6.04 -1.21
CA ALA A 3 -10.66 -4.75 -1.87
C ALA A 3 -11.71 -3.94 -1.10
N ALA A 4 -11.94 -2.68 -1.46
CA ALA A 4 -12.77 -1.78 -0.63
C ALA A 4 -14.19 -2.33 -0.39
N PHE A 5 -14.80 -3.03 -1.36
CA PHE A 5 -16.13 -3.63 -1.17
C PHE A 5 -16.16 -4.86 -0.25
N SER A 6 -14.99 -5.40 0.08
CA SER A 6 -14.83 -6.50 1.04
C SER A 6 -14.49 -6.00 2.45
N ASP A 7 -14.40 -4.69 2.66
CA ASP A 7 -14.14 -4.14 3.98
C ASP A 7 -15.30 -4.50 4.94
N PRO A 8 -15.00 -4.88 6.20
CA PRO A 8 -16.02 -5.05 7.21
C PRO A 8 -16.85 -3.77 7.35
N VAL A 9 -18.16 -3.90 7.53
CA VAL A 9 -19.08 -2.74 7.62
C VAL A 9 -18.67 -1.77 8.74
N ASN A 10 -18.03 -2.26 9.79
CA ASN A 10 -17.53 -1.49 10.91
C ASN A 10 -16.08 -0.98 10.76
N LEU A 11 -15.40 -1.29 9.64
CA LEU A 11 -14.00 -0.96 9.36
C LEU A 11 -13.81 -0.64 7.87
N GLN A 12 -14.55 0.34 7.35
CA GLN A 12 -14.35 0.83 5.98
C GLN A 12 -12.96 1.45 5.83
N GLY A 13 -12.29 1.18 4.70
CA GLY A 13 -10.92 1.59 4.43
C GLY A 13 -9.87 0.56 4.85
N LEU A 14 -10.26 -0.57 5.45
CA LEU A 14 -9.31 -1.58 5.95
C LEU A 14 -8.45 -2.19 4.84
N SER A 15 -9.00 -2.40 3.65
CA SER A 15 -8.23 -2.88 2.48
C SER A 15 -7.31 -1.81 1.87
N HIS A 16 -7.53 -0.53 2.19
CA HIS A 16 -6.61 0.55 1.83
C HIS A 16 -5.47 0.71 2.84
N LEU A 17 -5.59 0.12 4.03
CA LEU A 17 -4.49 0.05 5.00
C LEU A 17 -3.39 -0.85 4.44
N THR A 18 -2.51 -0.25 3.64
CA THR A 18 -1.30 -0.91 3.18
C THR A 18 -0.25 -0.87 4.29
N PHE A 19 0.64 -1.84 4.33
CA PHE A 19 1.69 -1.85 5.35
C PHE A 19 3.00 -1.54 4.64
N PRO A 20 3.32 -0.26 4.40
CA PRO A 20 4.57 0.09 3.78
C PRO A 20 5.70 -0.36 4.70
N ASN A 21 6.44 -1.36 4.24
CA ASN A 21 7.73 -1.66 4.85
C ASN A 21 8.71 -0.63 4.31
N GLU A 22 8.97 0.44 5.08
CA GLU A 22 9.94 1.47 4.75
C GLU A 22 11.29 0.85 4.32
N SER A 23 11.65 -0.30 4.89
CA SER A 23 12.86 -1.04 4.53
C SER A 23 12.88 -1.53 3.08
N TYR A 24 11.74 -1.91 2.49
CA TYR A 24 11.66 -2.35 1.11
C TYR A 24 11.71 -1.18 0.12
N SER A 25 10.98 -0.10 0.41
CA SER A 25 11.03 1.12 -0.39
C SER A 25 12.45 1.71 -0.42
N GLU A 26 13.11 1.76 0.73
CA GLU A 26 14.53 2.14 0.82
C GLU A 26 15.45 1.18 0.05
N PHE A 27 15.20 -0.13 0.16
CA PHE A 27 15.97 -1.14 -0.56
C PHE A 27 15.86 -0.93 -2.07
N LEU A 28 14.65 -0.79 -2.60
CA LEU A 28 14.42 -0.54 -4.02
C LEU A 28 15.08 0.76 -4.46
N SER A 29 14.93 1.84 -3.68
CA SER A 29 15.57 3.13 -3.98
C SER A 29 17.10 3.00 -4.08
N LYS A 30 17.74 2.27 -3.16
CA LYS A 30 19.20 1.98 -3.19
C LYS A 30 19.62 1.13 -4.40
N LYS A 31 18.69 0.39 -5.00
CA LYS A 31 18.90 -0.44 -6.19
C LYS A 31 18.44 0.22 -7.48
N GLY A 32 18.01 1.49 -7.45
CA GLY A 32 17.50 2.20 -8.63
C GLY A 32 16.10 1.77 -9.06
N GLY A 33 15.30 1.26 -8.13
CA GLY A 33 13.92 0.83 -8.32
C GLY A 33 12.91 1.63 -7.51
N SER A 34 11.64 1.34 -7.72
CA SER A 34 10.51 1.94 -7.01
C SER A 34 9.36 0.95 -6.88
N SER A 35 8.40 1.22 -5.99
CA SER A 35 7.19 0.42 -5.82
C SER A 35 5.99 1.30 -5.60
N ASN A 36 4.81 0.80 -5.97
CA ASN A 36 3.55 1.44 -5.67
C ASN A 36 2.44 0.40 -5.41
N ALA A 37 1.37 0.83 -4.78
CA ALA A 37 0.17 0.05 -4.58
C ALA A 37 -1.07 0.94 -4.66
N PHE A 38 -2.19 0.36 -5.08
CA PHE A 38 -3.48 1.04 -5.04
C PHE A 38 -4.60 0.03 -4.79
N THR A 39 -5.63 0.49 -4.08
CA THR A 39 -6.85 -0.26 -3.83
C THR A 39 -8.01 0.38 -4.59
N THR A 40 -8.72 -0.42 -5.37
CA THR A 40 -10.00 -0.08 -6.00
C THR A 40 -11.13 -0.76 -5.24
N SER A 41 -12.37 -0.58 -5.72
CA SER A 41 -13.55 -1.26 -5.19
C SER A 41 -13.40 -2.79 -5.16
N GLU A 42 -12.73 -3.38 -6.16
CA GLU A 42 -12.70 -4.83 -6.39
C GLU A 42 -11.30 -5.44 -6.32
N HIS A 43 -10.24 -4.63 -6.40
CA HIS A 43 -8.87 -5.13 -6.43
C HIS A 43 -7.91 -4.26 -5.63
N THR A 44 -6.96 -4.89 -4.94
CA THR A 44 -5.72 -4.24 -4.52
C THR A 44 -4.59 -4.73 -5.41
N ASN A 45 -3.84 -3.79 -5.98
CA ASN A 45 -2.70 -4.06 -6.84
C ASN A 45 -1.41 -3.59 -6.16
N PHE A 46 -0.39 -4.44 -6.22
CA PHE A 46 0.97 -4.12 -5.77
C PHE A 46 1.92 -4.35 -6.94
N HIS A 47 2.82 -3.41 -7.19
CA HIS A 47 3.84 -3.56 -8.22
C HIS A 47 5.16 -2.89 -7.84
N PHE A 48 6.25 -3.36 -8.43
CA PHE A 48 7.59 -2.78 -8.27
C PHE A 48 8.37 -2.83 -9.59
N GLU A 49 9.35 -1.96 -9.70
CA GLU A 49 10.33 -1.93 -10.78
C GLU A 49 11.75 -1.87 -10.19
N VAL A 50 12.70 -2.52 -10.85
CA VAL A 50 14.11 -2.55 -10.44
C VAL A 50 15.00 -2.99 -11.63
N PRO A 51 16.27 -2.58 -11.71
CA PRO A 51 17.23 -3.18 -12.64
C PRO A 51 17.27 -4.71 -12.54
N SER A 52 17.44 -5.38 -13.69
CA SER A 52 17.40 -6.85 -13.82
C SER A 52 18.31 -7.58 -12.85
N ASP A 53 19.48 -7.00 -12.57
CA ASP A 53 20.53 -7.57 -11.72
C ASP A 53 20.10 -7.71 -10.24
N HIS A 54 18.99 -7.06 -9.86
CA HIS A 54 18.44 -7.09 -8.52
C HIS A 54 17.04 -7.72 -8.46
N PHE A 55 16.51 -8.18 -9.59
CA PHE A 55 15.13 -8.67 -9.69
C PHE A 55 14.83 -9.83 -8.74
N GLU A 56 15.72 -10.83 -8.65
CA GLU A 56 15.47 -12.00 -7.82
C GLU A 56 15.39 -11.66 -6.33
N GLU A 57 16.29 -10.81 -5.83
CA GLU A 57 16.27 -10.36 -4.44
C GLU A 57 15.03 -9.50 -4.15
N SER A 58 14.73 -8.55 -5.07
CA SER A 58 13.55 -7.70 -4.96
C SER A 58 12.24 -8.51 -4.96
N LEU A 59 12.15 -9.55 -5.78
CA LEU A 59 10.98 -10.42 -5.86
C LEU A 59 10.80 -11.25 -4.58
N LYS A 60 11.89 -11.79 -4.00
CA LYS A 60 11.81 -12.53 -2.72
C LYS A 60 11.28 -11.64 -1.59
N ARG A 61 11.77 -10.41 -1.51
CA ARG A 61 11.28 -9.41 -0.54
C ARG A 61 9.82 -9.05 -0.82
N PHE A 62 9.44 -8.87 -2.09
CA PHE A 62 8.06 -8.59 -2.50
C PHE A 62 7.10 -9.72 -2.09
N ILE A 63 7.48 -10.99 -2.30
CA ILE A 63 6.64 -12.14 -1.96
C ILE A 63 6.43 -12.26 -0.44
N SER A 64 7.44 -11.92 0.36
CA SER A 64 7.35 -12.00 1.84
C SER A 64 6.22 -11.15 2.43
N TYR A 65 5.78 -10.09 1.74
CA TYR A 65 4.61 -9.29 2.13
C TYR A 65 3.33 -10.12 2.18
N PHE A 66 3.17 -11.08 1.28
CA PHE A 66 1.95 -11.87 1.14
C PHE A 66 2.02 -13.16 1.95
N GLU A 67 3.22 -13.69 2.19
CA GLU A 67 3.42 -14.91 2.97
C GLU A 67 3.41 -14.67 4.48
N SER A 68 4.00 -13.57 4.96
CA SER A 68 4.15 -13.30 6.39
C SER A 68 4.24 -11.80 6.67
N PRO A 69 3.13 -11.05 6.49
CA PRO A 69 3.11 -9.62 6.77
C PRO A 69 3.43 -9.36 8.24
N VAL A 70 4.30 -8.37 8.50
CA VAL A 70 4.67 -7.97 9.86
C VAL A 70 3.92 -6.68 10.21
N PHE A 71 2.92 -6.80 11.08
CA PHE A 71 2.15 -5.67 11.58
C PHE A 71 2.83 -5.09 12.82
N ARG A 72 3.61 -4.02 12.65
CA ARG A 72 4.19 -3.29 13.79
C ARG A 72 3.26 -2.16 14.18
N GLU A 73 2.91 -2.07 15.46
CA GLU A 73 2.00 -1.06 16.00
C GLU A 73 2.37 0.38 15.58
N ASN A 74 3.66 0.74 15.69
CA ASN A 74 4.13 2.07 15.27
C ASN A 74 3.94 2.31 13.77
N ALA A 75 4.19 1.32 12.92
CA ALA A 75 4.01 1.44 11.47
C ALA A 75 2.52 1.55 11.11
N MET A 76 1.64 0.88 11.85
CA MET A 76 0.19 0.99 11.66
C MET A 76 -0.32 2.38 12.01
N ASN A 77 0.14 2.97 13.12
CA ASN A 77 -0.28 4.32 13.51
C ASN A 77 0.17 5.36 12.46
N THR A 78 1.40 5.26 11.96
CA THR A 78 1.89 6.14 10.89
C THR A 78 1.06 5.99 9.62
N GLU A 79 0.71 4.77 9.22
CA GLU A 79 -0.12 4.56 8.02
C GLU A 79 -1.52 5.15 8.18
N LEU A 80 -2.13 5.02 9.36
CA LEU A 80 -3.42 5.64 9.65
C LEU A 80 -3.36 7.16 9.46
N ASP A 81 -2.30 7.81 9.94
CA ASP A 81 -2.10 9.25 9.76
C ASP A 81 -1.95 9.63 8.26
N ILE A 82 -1.27 8.79 7.48
CA ILE A 82 -1.10 8.98 6.03
C ILE A 82 -2.44 8.87 5.30
N ILE A 83 -3.24 7.84 5.62
CA ILE A 83 -4.55 7.61 5.01
C ILE A 83 -5.51 8.75 5.35
N GLU A 84 -5.52 9.21 6.60
CA GLU A 84 -6.33 10.35 7.01
C GLU A 84 -5.95 11.62 6.22
N SER A 85 -4.64 11.86 6.06
CA SER A 85 -4.14 12.99 5.27
C SER A 85 -4.51 12.87 3.78
N GLU A 86 -4.47 11.67 3.21
CA GLU A 86 -4.93 11.40 1.83
C GLU A 86 -6.44 11.68 1.69
N HIS A 87 -7.25 11.22 2.66
CA HIS A 87 -8.68 11.45 2.67
C HIS A 87 -9.03 12.94 2.74
N GLU A 88 -8.43 13.68 3.68
CA GLU A 88 -8.65 15.13 3.83
C GLU A 88 -8.24 15.91 2.58
N LYS A 89 -7.13 15.51 1.93
CA LYS A 89 -6.72 16.10 0.65
C LYS A 89 -7.77 15.87 -0.45
N ASN A 90 -8.35 14.68 -0.51
CA ASN A 90 -9.31 14.31 -1.55
C ASN A 90 -10.72 14.85 -1.27
N ARG A 91 -11.04 15.22 -0.03
CA ARG A 91 -12.35 15.71 0.42
C ARG A 91 -12.91 16.89 -0.38
N PHE A 92 -12.03 17.78 -0.86
CA PHE A 92 -12.41 18.96 -1.64
C PHE A 92 -12.17 18.82 -3.15
N ASN A 93 -11.75 17.64 -3.61
CA ASN A 93 -11.53 17.39 -5.02
C ASN A 93 -12.82 16.88 -5.67
N ASP A 94 -13.37 17.61 -6.64
CA ASP A 94 -14.66 17.30 -7.26
C ASP A 94 -14.72 15.91 -7.92
N VAL A 95 -13.60 15.42 -8.45
CA VAL A 95 -13.52 14.06 -9.01
C VAL A 95 -13.75 13.00 -7.93
N TRP A 96 -13.23 13.22 -6.73
CA TRP A 96 -13.43 12.32 -5.61
C TRP A 96 -14.82 12.50 -4.99
N ARG A 97 -15.32 13.74 -4.87
CA ARG A 97 -16.65 14.03 -4.33
C ARG A 97 -17.79 13.35 -5.11
N THR A 98 -17.65 13.19 -6.43
CA THR A 98 -18.65 12.49 -7.25
C THR A 98 -18.55 10.96 -7.18
N ASN A 99 -17.44 10.43 -6.67
CA ASN A 99 -17.15 8.99 -6.61
C ASN A 99 -17.19 8.42 -5.17
N GLN A 100 -17.50 9.25 -4.16
CA GLN A 100 -17.73 8.84 -2.77
C GLN A 100 -19.16 8.37 -2.54
#